data_AF-A0A9E2LK49-F1
#
_entry.id   AF-A0A9E2LK49-F1
#
_cell.length_a   1.000
_cell.length_b   1.000
_cell.length_c   1.000
_cell.angle_alpha   90.00
_cell.angle_beta   90.00
_cell.angle_gamma   90.00
#
_symmetry.space_group_name_H-M   'P 1'
#
loop_
_entity.id
_entity.type
_entity.pdbx_description
1 polymer ?
#
loop_
_entity_poly.entity_id
_entity_poly.type
_entity_poly.pdbx_seq_one_letter_code
_entity_poly.pdbx_strand_id
1 'polypeptide(L)'
;MGCFFPKASGLHEYWRLIFKGEDGITDVPETHWSPDDYFDKDPKKPDHIYCKRGGFLSAVPFDPTEFGILPSSLEATDTSQVLGLLAAKTALEDAGYGKDVNFSRSRTSVILGATGTQELAIPLGARLGHPIWRKALRNSGIEPDKAEEVIKKISDSYVSWQENSFPGLLGNVIAGRICNRLDIG
;
A
#
# COMPACT_ATOMS: atom_id res chain seq x y z
N MET A 1 10.37 -12.69 14.90
CA MET A 1 10.45 -12.04 13.58
C MET A 1 9.14 -12.24 12.83
N GLY A 2 8.67 -11.21 12.13
CA GLY A 2 7.54 -11.30 11.20
C GLY A 2 7.94 -10.62 9.88
N CYS A 3 7.63 -11.24 8.75
CA CYS A 3 8.06 -10.75 7.45
C CYS A 3 7.21 -11.25 6.29
N PHE A 4 7.15 -10.45 5.23
CA PHE A 4 6.54 -10.77 3.94
C PHE A 4 7.52 -10.38 2.85
N PHE A 5 7.83 -11.32 1.96
CA PHE A 5 8.75 -11.14 0.86
C PHE A 5 8.20 -11.78 -0.43
N PRO A 6 8.73 -11.43 -1.61
CA PRO A 6 8.35 -12.09 -2.85
C PRO A 6 8.56 -13.60 -2.74
N LYS A 7 7.52 -14.38 -3.10
CA LYS A 7 7.44 -15.85 -2.95
C LYS A 7 7.58 -16.37 -1.50
N ALA A 8 7.43 -15.53 -0.48
CA ALA A 8 7.53 -15.93 0.91
C ALA A 8 6.58 -15.13 1.81
N SER A 9 5.49 -15.77 2.21
CA SER A 9 4.45 -15.20 3.07
C SER A 9 4.70 -15.51 4.56
N GLY A 10 5.96 -15.47 4.99
CA GLY A 10 6.35 -15.71 6.38
C GLY A 10 7.79 -16.18 6.54
N LEU A 11 8.22 -16.32 7.81
CA LEU A 11 9.61 -16.60 8.16
C LEU A 11 10.13 -17.94 7.63
N HIS A 12 9.32 -19.00 7.72
CA HIS A 12 9.71 -20.34 7.25
C HIS A 12 9.89 -20.40 5.72
N GLU A 13 9.02 -19.74 4.98
CA GLU A 13 9.12 -19.67 3.52
C GLU A 13 10.30 -18.80 3.09
N TYR A 14 10.49 -17.67 3.78
CA TYR A 14 11.62 -16.78 3.54
C TYR A 14 12.96 -17.49 3.77
N TRP A 15 13.09 -18.22 4.87
CA TRP A 15 14.28 -19.02 5.15
C TRP A 15 14.53 -20.08 4.07
N ARG A 16 13.48 -20.76 3.61
CA ARG A 16 13.57 -21.76 2.54
C ARG A 16 14.05 -21.15 1.22
N LEU A 17 13.55 -19.97 0.88
CA LEU A 17 13.93 -19.22 -0.32
C LEU A 17 15.43 -18.87 -0.30
N ILE A 18 15.92 -18.34 0.83
CA ILE A 18 17.35 -18.04 1.01
C ILE A 18 18.19 -19.31 0.95
N PHE A 19 17.82 -20.33 1.72
CA PHE A 19 18.58 -21.58 1.82
C PHE A 19 18.77 -22.26 0.47
N LYS A 20 17.77 -22.16 -0.41
CA LYS A 20 17.82 -22.71 -1.77
C LYS A 20 18.40 -21.76 -2.81
N GLY A 21 18.64 -20.49 -2.48
CA GLY A 21 19.08 -19.46 -3.44
C GLY A 21 18.05 -19.19 -4.54
N GLU A 22 16.75 -19.25 -4.22
CA GLU A 22 15.68 -19.04 -5.20
C GLU A 22 15.46 -17.54 -5.50
N ASP A 23 15.29 -17.19 -6.79
CA ASP A 23 14.98 -15.82 -7.23
C ASP A 23 13.48 -15.50 -7.07
N GLY A 24 13.17 -14.47 -6.28
CA GLY A 24 11.82 -13.96 -6.03
C GLY A 24 11.28 -13.01 -7.11
N ILE A 25 12.08 -12.61 -8.09
CA ILE A 25 11.72 -11.62 -9.10
C ILE A 25 10.84 -12.23 -10.20
N THR A 26 9.64 -11.66 -10.38
CA THR A 26 8.68 -12.07 -11.41
C THR A 26 8.43 -10.94 -12.40
N ASP A 27 7.68 -11.23 -13.47
CA ASP A 27 6.98 -10.18 -14.20
C ASP A 27 5.91 -9.53 -13.29
N VAL A 28 5.46 -8.33 -13.66
CA VAL A 28 4.40 -7.60 -12.97
C VAL A 28 3.11 -8.44 -12.96
N PRO A 29 2.50 -8.68 -11.79
CA PRO A 29 1.24 -9.42 -11.71
C PRO A 29 0.08 -8.68 -12.38
N GLU A 30 -0.88 -9.42 -12.93
CA GLU A 30 -2.10 -8.85 -13.55
C GLU A 30 -2.94 -8.00 -12.58
N THR A 31 -2.76 -8.17 -11.27
CA THR A 31 -3.43 -7.37 -10.23
C THR A 31 -2.86 -5.96 -10.06
N HIS A 32 -1.74 -5.64 -10.70
CA HIS A 32 -1.09 -4.33 -10.63
C HIS A 32 -1.35 -3.56 -11.94
N TRP A 33 -0.36 -2.84 -12.45
CA TRP A 33 -0.46 -2.11 -13.71
C TRP A 33 -0.19 -3.03 -14.90
N SER A 34 -0.81 -2.72 -16.04
CA SER A 34 -0.56 -3.43 -17.29
C SER A 34 0.72 -2.96 -17.95
N PRO A 35 1.66 -3.87 -18.29
CA PRO A 35 2.82 -3.50 -19.08
C PRO A 35 2.48 -2.91 -20.45
N ASP A 36 1.34 -3.25 -21.03
CA ASP A 36 0.95 -2.70 -22.34
C ASP A 36 0.68 -1.19 -22.29
N ASP A 37 0.34 -0.65 -21.12
CA ASP A 37 0.06 0.78 -20.93
C ASP A 37 1.33 1.62 -20.68
N TYR A 38 2.37 1.01 -20.08
CA TYR A 38 3.50 1.76 -19.51
C TYR A 38 4.88 1.31 -20.00
N PHE A 39 5.01 0.12 -20.61
CA PHE A 39 6.31 -0.40 -21.04
C PHE A 39 6.73 0.16 -22.40
N ASP A 40 7.97 0.63 -22.48
CA ASP A 40 8.65 0.83 -23.76
C ASP A 40 10.11 0.36 -23.67
N LYS A 41 10.61 -0.20 -24.77
CA LYS A 41 11.99 -0.66 -24.85
C LYS A 41 13.00 0.49 -24.87
N ASP A 42 12.59 1.69 -25.28
CA ASP A 42 13.42 2.88 -25.24
C ASP A 42 13.39 3.51 -23.83
N PRO A 43 14.49 3.44 -23.05
CA PRO A 43 14.54 4.00 -21.70
C PRO A 43 14.43 5.54 -21.68
N LYS A 44 14.47 6.20 -22.84
CA LYS A 44 14.33 7.65 -22.97
C LYS A 44 12.93 8.11 -23.36
N LYS A 45 12.01 7.19 -23.66
CA LYS A 45 10.64 7.57 -24.01
C LYS A 45 9.97 8.21 -22.79
N PRO A 46 9.43 9.44 -22.91
CA PRO A 46 8.73 10.10 -21.81
C PRO A 46 7.55 9.26 -21.30
N ASP A 47 7.31 9.32 -19.99
CA ASP A 47 6.15 8.72 -19.30
C ASP A 47 6.03 7.18 -19.44
N HIS A 48 7.13 6.49 -19.77
CA HIS A 48 7.20 5.03 -19.88
C HIS A 48 8.33 4.46 -19.02
N ILE A 49 8.25 3.16 -18.77
CA ILE A 49 9.27 2.38 -18.07
C ILE A 49 9.85 1.30 -18.99
N TYR A 50 11.12 0.97 -18.78
CA TYR A 50 11.83 -0.04 -19.59
C TYR A 50 12.01 -1.38 -18.87
N CYS A 51 11.44 -1.53 -17.66
CA CYS A 51 11.51 -2.75 -16.88
C CYS A 51 10.10 -3.15 -16.44
N LYS A 52 9.78 -4.44 -16.62
CA LYS A 52 8.50 -5.04 -16.23
C LYS A 52 8.66 -6.16 -15.19
N ARG A 53 9.82 -6.20 -14.53
CA ARG A 53 10.16 -7.22 -13.53
C ARG A 53 10.41 -6.58 -12.17
N GLY A 54 9.98 -7.27 -11.12
CA GLY A 54 10.08 -6.79 -9.75
C GLY A 54 9.82 -7.88 -8.72
N GLY A 55 10.01 -7.54 -7.46
CA GLY A 55 9.61 -8.39 -6.34
C GLY A 55 8.22 -7.99 -5.87
N PHE A 56 7.25 -8.88 -6.02
CA PHE A 56 5.85 -8.64 -5.64
C PHE A 56 5.45 -9.57 -4.51
N LEU A 57 4.73 -9.02 -3.53
CA LEU A 57 4.14 -9.83 -2.47
C LEU A 57 2.97 -10.63 -3.03
N SER A 58 2.82 -11.86 -2.56
CA SER A 58 1.56 -12.59 -2.74
C SER A 58 0.46 -11.94 -1.91
N ALA A 59 -0.80 -12.21 -2.24
CA ALA A 59 -1.92 -11.74 -1.43
C ALA A 59 -1.74 -12.18 0.04
N VAL A 60 -1.77 -11.22 0.95
CA VAL A 60 -1.63 -11.46 2.38
C VAL A 60 -3.02 -11.36 3.02
N PRO A 61 -3.55 -12.43 3.61
CA PRO A 61 -4.82 -12.38 4.33
C PRO A 61 -4.74 -11.37 5.48
N PHE A 62 -5.73 -10.50 5.57
CA PHE A 62 -5.81 -9.51 6.64
C PHE A 62 -7.24 -9.44 7.18
N ASP A 63 -7.40 -9.72 8.47
CA ASP A 63 -8.65 -9.51 9.18
C ASP A 63 -8.62 -8.15 9.90
N PRO A 64 -9.34 -7.13 9.42
CA PRO A 64 -9.35 -5.82 10.05
C PRO A 64 -9.97 -5.83 11.45
N THR A 65 -10.85 -6.79 11.73
CA THR A 65 -11.58 -6.85 13.01
C THR A 65 -10.66 -7.26 14.16
N GLU A 66 -9.62 -8.05 13.88
CA GLU A 66 -8.56 -8.41 14.84
C GLU A 66 -7.85 -7.16 15.40
N PHE A 67 -7.80 -6.08 14.63
CA PHE A 67 -7.13 -4.83 14.98
C PHE A 67 -8.11 -3.69 15.32
N GLY A 68 -9.41 -3.98 15.39
CA GLY A 68 -10.45 -2.96 15.59
C GLY A 68 -10.48 -1.90 14.49
N ILE A 69 -10.14 -2.28 13.26
CA ILE A 69 -10.21 -1.41 12.07
C ILE A 69 -11.56 -1.66 11.41
N LEU A 70 -12.28 -0.59 11.09
CA LEU A 70 -13.54 -0.68 10.36
C LEU A 70 -13.24 -1.07 8.89
N PRO A 71 -13.97 -2.02 8.29
CA PRO A 71 -13.76 -2.39 6.89
C PRO A 71 -13.84 -1.19 5.91
N SER A 72 -14.70 -0.21 6.19
CA SER A 72 -14.87 1.00 5.37
C SER A 72 -13.66 1.94 5.37
N SER A 73 -12.75 1.84 6.34
CA SER A 73 -11.54 2.66 6.37
C SER A 73 -10.33 2.01 5.70
N LEU A 74 -10.44 0.73 5.29
CA LEU A 74 -9.33 0.02 4.64
C LEU A 74 -8.98 0.61 3.28
N GLU A 75 -9.97 0.99 2.47
CA GLU A 75 -9.71 1.59 1.16
C GLU A 75 -8.91 2.90 1.26
N ALA A 76 -8.96 3.58 2.39
CA ALA A 76 -8.13 4.75 2.66
C ALA A 76 -7.07 4.50 3.74
N THR A 77 -6.64 3.25 3.91
CA THR A 77 -5.48 2.88 4.72
C THR A 77 -4.43 2.26 3.81
N ASP A 78 -3.25 2.86 3.76
CA ASP A 78 -2.19 2.38 2.88
C ASP A 78 -1.78 0.94 3.19
N THR A 79 -1.47 0.16 2.16
CA THR A 79 -1.06 -1.24 2.28
C THR A 79 0.14 -1.40 3.23
N SER A 80 1.05 -0.42 3.29
CA SER A 80 2.18 -0.42 4.23
C SER A 80 1.75 -0.35 5.70
N GLN A 81 0.65 0.36 6.02
CA GLN A 81 0.12 0.44 7.38
C GLN A 81 -0.48 -0.90 7.81
N VAL A 82 -1.16 -1.59 6.89
CA VAL A 82 -1.78 -2.89 7.12
C VAL A 82 -0.71 -3.98 7.27
N LEU A 83 0.22 -4.06 6.32
CA LEU A 83 1.31 -5.05 6.35
C LEU A 83 2.26 -4.82 7.52
N GLY A 84 2.57 -3.56 7.85
CA GLY A 84 3.41 -3.23 9.00
C GLY A 84 2.78 -3.69 10.32
N LEU A 85 1.46 -3.54 10.46
CA LEU A 85 0.71 -4.02 11.61
C LEU A 85 0.75 -5.54 11.75
N LEU A 86 0.53 -6.27 10.65
CA LEU A 86 0.59 -7.72 10.65
C LEU A 86 2.01 -8.23 10.93
N ALA A 87 3.04 -7.64 10.31
CA ALA A 87 4.43 -8.02 10.54
C ALA A 87 4.86 -7.79 12.00
N ALA A 88 4.44 -6.68 12.60
CA ALA A 88 4.72 -6.38 14.02
C ALA A 88 4.02 -7.39 14.95
N LYS A 89 2.76 -7.73 14.69
CA LYS A 89 2.03 -8.77 15.43
C LYS A 89 2.76 -10.11 15.36
N THR A 90 3.05 -10.59 14.16
CA THR A 90 3.77 -11.86 13.96
C THR A 90 5.15 -11.84 14.63
N ALA A 91 5.84 -10.70 14.61
CA ALA A 91 7.12 -10.56 15.29
C ALA A 91 7.02 -10.68 16.81
N LEU A 92 5.98 -10.12 17.43
CA LEU A 92 5.71 -10.25 18.87
C LEU A 92 5.33 -11.69 19.22
N GLU A 93 4.46 -12.33 18.42
CA GLU A 93 4.06 -13.73 18.61
C GLU A 93 5.26 -14.67 18.54
N ASP A 94 6.12 -14.52 17.53
CA ASP A 94 7.35 -15.32 17.38
C ASP A 94 8.34 -15.09 18.53
N ALA A 95 8.36 -13.88 19.11
CA ALA A 95 9.16 -13.57 20.30
C ALA A 95 8.55 -14.10 21.62
N GLY A 96 7.38 -14.74 21.56
CA GLY A 96 6.66 -15.23 22.74
C GLY A 96 5.84 -14.16 23.48
N TYR A 97 5.67 -12.97 22.91
CA TYR A 97 4.85 -11.88 23.45
C TYR A 97 3.46 -11.82 22.81
N GLY A 98 2.78 -12.98 22.77
CA GLY A 98 1.40 -13.06 22.31
C GLY A 98 0.44 -12.23 23.18
N LYS A 99 -0.83 -12.14 22.75
CA LYS A 99 -1.86 -11.29 23.38
C LYS A 99 -1.99 -11.46 24.89
N ASP A 100 -1.88 -12.70 25.38
CA ASP A 100 -2.11 -13.05 26.79
C ASP A 100 -0.83 -13.06 27.64
N VAL A 101 0.31 -12.67 27.07
CA VAL A 101 1.59 -12.62 27.78
C VAL A 101 1.81 -11.23 28.34
N ASN A 102 2.09 -11.16 29.64
CA ASN A 102 2.41 -9.90 30.29
C ASN A 102 3.87 -9.50 30.00
N PHE A 103 4.08 -8.31 29.44
CA PHE A 103 5.38 -7.70 29.24
C PHE A 103 5.26 -6.18 29.40
N SER A 104 6.39 -5.48 29.46
CA SER A 104 6.40 -4.03 29.67
C SER A 104 6.01 -3.28 28.39
N ARG A 105 4.69 -3.25 28.11
CA ARG A 105 4.08 -2.57 26.95
C ARG A 105 4.45 -1.09 26.86
N SER A 106 4.42 -0.38 27.99
CA SER A 106 4.82 1.03 28.12
C SER A 106 6.31 1.31 27.98
N ARG A 107 7.14 0.26 27.91
CA ARG A 107 8.60 0.34 27.68
C ARG A 107 8.98 -0.29 26.33
N THR A 108 8.01 -0.51 25.46
CA THR A 108 8.20 -1.05 24.12
C THR A 108 8.03 0.08 23.12
N SER A 109 8.92 0.19 22.14
CA SER A 109 8.86 1.25 21.13
C SER A 109 8.89 0.64 19.73
N VAL A 110 8.21 1.29 18.79
CA VAL A 110 8.20 0.91 17.37
C VAL A 110 9.03 1.94 16.60
N ILE A 111 10.07 1.46 15.92
CA ILE A 111 10.90 2.25 15.01
C ILE A 111 10.77 1.63 13.63
N LEU A 112 10.46 2.45 12.63
CA LEU A 112 10.15 1.98 11.28
C LEU A 112 10.94 2.74 10.22
N GLY A 113 11.51 1.99 9.28
CA GLY A 113 11.94 2.52 7.99
C GLY A 113 10.79 2.43 6.99
N ALA A 114 10.42 3.55 6.37
CA ALA A 114 9.41 3.62 5.33
C ALA A 114 9.93 4.49 4.17
N THR A 115 9.58 4.13 2.94
CA THR A 115 9.93 4.93 1.76
C THR A 115 9.04 6.17 1.65
N GLY A 116 9.52 7.19 0.95
CA GLY A 116 8.69 8.34 0.59
C GLY A 116 7.60 7.95 -0.40
N THR A 117 6.52 8.73 -0.44
CA THR A 117 5.33 8.53 -1.30
C THR A 117 4.69 7.15 -1.14
N GLN A 118 3.78 7.06 -0.18
CA GLN A 118 2.96 5.85 0.04
C GLN A 118 2.01 5.62 -1.15
N GLU A 119 1.53 4.39 -1.32
CA GLU A 119 0.68 3.95 -2.43
C GLU A 119 -0.51 4.88 -2.62
N LEU A 120 -1.20 5.26 -1.53
CA LEU A 120 -2.38 6.13 -1.58
C LEU A 120 -2.11 7.57 -2.01
N ALA A 121 -0.87 8.05 -1.96
CA ALA A 121 -0.56 9.43 -2.30
C ALA A 121 -0.84 9.76 -3.78
N ILE A 122 -0.57 8.81 -4.68
CA ILE A 122 -0.80 8.96 -6.13
C ILE A 122 -2.30 9.00 -6.49
N PRO A 123 -3.14 8.02 -6.13
CA PRO A 123 -4.56 8.03 -6.47
C PRO A 123 -5.30 9.22 -5.84
N LEU A 124 -5.00 9.57 -4.58
CA LEU A 124 -5.61 10.73 -3.92
C LEU A 124 -5.13 12.05 -4.54
N GLY A 125 -3.85 12.14 -4.91
CA GLY A 125 -3.27 13.28 -5.61
C GLY A 125 -3.86 13.47 -7.01
N ALA A 126 -4.11 12.38 -7.75
CA ALA A 126 -4.72 12.42 -9.07
C ALA A 126 -6.08 13.14 -9.04
N ARG A 127 -6.91 12.86 -8.02
CA ARG A 127 -8.22 13.52 -7.84
C ARG A 127 -8.13 15.03 -7.60
N LEU A 128 -6.98 15.56 -7.18
CA LEU A 128 -6.79 17.02 -7.06
C LEU A 128 -6.65 17.71 -8.42
N GLY A 129 -6.43 16.93 -9.51
CA GLY A 129 -6.34 17.42 -10.87
C GLY A 129 -7.66 17.86 -11.51
N HIS A 130 -8.81 17.67 -10.86
CA HIS A 130 -10.14 17.97 -11.43
C HIS A 130 -10.24 19.38 -12.07
N PRO A 131 -9.72 20.47 -11.46
CA PRO A 131 -9.79 21.80 -12.08
C PRO A 131 -9.01 21.89 -13.39
N ILE A 132 -7.86 21.19 -13.48
CA ILE A 132 -7.00 21.17 -14.67
C ILE A 132 -7.70 20.40 -15.79
N TRP A 133 -8.23 19.21 -15.50
CA TRP A 133 -8.96 18.38 -16.46
C TRP A 133 -10.20 19.09 -16.99
N ARG A 134 -10.98 19.71 -16.09
CA ARG A 134 -12.17 20.50 -16.46
C ARG A 134 -11.83 21.63 -17.41
N LYS A 135 -10.77 22.39 -17.11
CA LYS A 135 -10.31 23.47 -17.98
C LYS A 135 -9.87 22.94 -19.34
N ALA A 136 -9.13 21.84 -19.38
CA ALA A 136 -8.69 21.20 -20.62
C ALA A 136 -9.88 20.75 -21.48
N LEU A 137 -10.83 20.01 -20.89
CA LEU A 137 -12.03 19.51 -21.59
C LEU A 137 -12.88 20.65 -22.17
N ARG A 138 -13.11 21.71 -21.38
CA ARG A 138 -13.84 22.90 -21.85
C ARG A 138 -13.11 23.60 -22.99
N ASN A 139 -11.80 23.78 -22.87
CA ASN A 139 -10.98 24.40 -23.92
C ASN A 139 -10.94 23.55 -25.21
N SER A 140 -11.19 22.25 -25.10
CA SER A 140 -11.35 21.34 -26.24
C SER A 140 -12.78 21.28 -26.79
N GLY A 141 -13.70 22.13 -26.31
CA GLY A 141 -15.08 22.20 -26.80
C GLY A 141 -15.98 21.06 -26.31
N ILE A 142 -15.60 20.35 -25.24
CA ILE A 142 -16.46 19.32 -24.64
C ILE A 142 -17.57 20.01 -23.82
N GLU A 143 -18.81 19.62 -24.09
CA GLU A 143 -19.99 20.12 -23.37
C GLU A 143 -19.85 19.98 -21.84
N PRO A 144 -20.31 20.95 -21.02
CA PRO A 144 -20.09 20.95 -19.58
C PRO A 144 -20.52 19.66 -18.88
N ASP A 145 -21.71 19.14 -19.20
CA ASP A 145 -22.24 17.92 -18.58
C ASP A 145 -21.39 16.70 -18.96
N LYS A 146 -20.92 16.64 -20.21
CA LYS A 146 -20.04 15.57 -20.67
C LYS A 146 -18.66 15.66 -20.00
N ALA A 147 -18.15 16.86 -19.80
CA ALA A 147 -16.88 17.07 -19.10
C ALA A 147 -16.96 16.59 -17.65
N GLU A 148 -18.03 16.89 -16.92
CA GLU A 148 -18.23 16.38 -15.56
C GLU A 148 -18.43 14.85 -15.54
N GLU A 149 -19.14 14.28 -16.51
CA GLU A 149 -19.26 12.82 -16.65
C GLU A 149 -17.88 12.15 -16.80
N VAL A 150 -17.03 12.69 -17.68
CA VAL A 150 -15.67 12.18 -17.91
C VAL A 150 -14.82 12.33 -16.66
N ILE A 151 -14.84 13.49 -16.00
CA ILE A 151 -14.11 13.72 -14.75
C ILE A 151 -14.56 12.71 -13.71
N LYS A 152 -15.86 12.52 -13.51
CA LYS A 152 -16.40 11.56 -12.56
C LYS A 152 -15.90 10.14 -12.83
N LYS A 153 -15.91 9.69 -14.09
CA LYS A 153 -15.39 8.37 -14.48
C LYS A 153 -13.90 8.20 -14.16
N ILE A 154 -13.09 9.23 -14.42
CA ILE A 154 -11.68 9.23 -14.03
C ILE A 154 -11.55 9.17 -12.51
N SER A 155 -12.30 10.01 -11.78
CA SER A 155 -12.29 10.04 -10.32
C SER A 155 -12.67 8.70 -9.70
N ASP A 156 -13.73 8.06 -10.17
CA ASP A 156 -14.25 6.80 -9.65
C ASP A 156 -13.28 5.62 -9.84
N SER A 157 -12.25 5.79 -10.67
CA SER A 157 -11.15 4.82 -10.82
C SER A 157 -10.11 4.92 -9.69
N TYR A 158 -10.25 5.90 -8.80
CA TYR A 158 -9.35 6.13 -7.65
C TYR A 158 -10.13 6.20 -6.34
N VAL A 159 -9.46 5.78 -5.26
CA VAL A 159 -9.95 5.95 -3.88
C VAL A 159 -10.39 7.39 -3.62
N SER A 160 -11.58 7.56 -3.04
CA SER A 160 -12.12 8.87 -2.72
C SER A 160 -11.47 9.49 -1.49
N TRP A 161 -11.47 10.82 -1.42
CA TRP A 161 -11.08 11.52 -0.20
C TRP A 161 -12.14 11.28 0.88
N GLN A 162 -11.69 10.74 2.00
CA GLN A 162 -12.46 10.58 3.24
C GLN A 162 -11.63 11.06 4.43
N GLU A 163 -12.25 11.14 5.61
CA GLU A 163 -11.60 11.61 6.84
C GLU A 163 -10.30 10.84 7.15
N ASN A 164 -10.29 9.53 6.87
CA ASN A 164 -9.15 8.66 7.12
C ASN A 164 -8.06 8.69 6.02
N SER A 165 -8.30 9.33 4.88
CA SER A 165 -7.35 9.33 3.75
C SER A 165 -6.03 10.00 4.10
N PHE A 166 -6.06 11.12 4.82
CA PHE A 166 -4.83 11.84 5.16
C PHE A 166 -3.98 11.08 6.18
N PRO A 167 -4.50 10.57 7.32
CA PRO A 167 -3.72 9.66 8.17
C PRO A 167 -3.30 8.38 7.45
N GLY A 168 -4.13 7.89 6.52
CA GLY A 168 -3.91 6.66 5.77
C GLY A 168 -2.70 6.71 4.83
N LEU A 169 -2.38 7.86 4.25
CA LEU A 169 -1.26 8.01 3.30
C LEU A 169 0.08 8.39 3.96
N LEU A 170 0.09 8.67 5.27
CA LEU A 170 1.28 9.16 5.97
C LEU A 170 2.16 8.00 6.46
N GLY A 171 3.42 7.95 6.01
CA GLY A 171 4.37 6.91 6.42
C GLY A 171 4.67 6.89 7.92
N ASN A 172 4.73 8.06 8.57
CA ASN A 172 4.96 8.13 10.03
C ASN A 172 3.78 7.58 10.85
N VAL A 173 2.58 7.48 10.27
CA VAL A 173 1.40 6.92 10.94
C VAL A 173 1.49 5.40 11.06
N ILE A 174 2.30 4.71 10.24
CA ILE A 174 2.48 3.26 10.35
C ILE A 174 2.91 2.85 11.77
N ALA A 175 3.99 3.46 12.28
CA ALA A 175 4.49 3.15 13.63
C ALA A 175 3.47 3.49 14.73
N GLY A 176 2.84 4.67 14.63
CA GLY A 176 1.80 5.08 15.59
C GLY A 176 0.58 4.14 15.59
N ARG A 177 0.18 3.63 14.42
CA ARG A 177 -0.90 2.65 14.29
C ARG A 177 -0.51 1.31 14.90
N ILE A 178 0.72 0.84 14.69
CA ILE A 178 1.23 -0.38 15.36
C ILE A 178 1.15 -0.22 16.88
N CYS A 179 1.69 0.88 17.42
CA CYS A 179 1.63 1.19 18.85
C CYS A 179 0.19 1.18 19.38
N ASN A 180 -0.70 1.90 18.70
CA ASN A 180 -2.09 2.02 19.11
C ASN A 180 -2.87 0.69 19.05
N ARG A 181 -2.64 -0.13 18.02
CA ARG A 181 -3.42 -1.37 17.80
C ARG A 181 -2.87 -2.58 18.52
N LEU A 182 -1.58 -2.58 18.85
CA LEU A 182 -0.96 -3.64 19.62
C LEU A 182 -0.79 -3.30 21.11
N ASP A 183 -1.26 -2.12 21.55
CA ASP A 183 -1.15 -1.63 22.92
C ASP A 183 0.31 -1.67 23.42
N ILE A 184 1.18 -0.97 22.70
CA ILE A 184 2.60 -0.80 23.04
C ILE A 184 2.99 0.68 22.84
N GLY A 185 3.90 1.17 23.68
CA GLY A 185 4.31 2.59 23.69
C GLY A 185 3.86 3.37 24.90
#